data_AF-A0A2K3M9D9-F1
#
_entry.id   AF-A0A2K3M9D9-F1
#
_cell.length_a   1.000
_cell.length_b   1.000
_cell.length_c   1.000
_cell.angle_alpha   90.00
_cell.angle_beta   90.00
_cell.angle_gamma   90.00
#
_symmetry.space_group_name_H-M   'P 1'
#
loop_
_entity.id
_entity.type
_entity.pdbx_description
1 polymer ?
#
loop_
_entity_poly.entity_id
_entity_poly.type
_entity_poly.pdbx_seq_one_letter_code
_entity_poly.pdbx_strand_id
1 'polypeptide(L)'
;MEEEDDYEEYVPVAKRRAMEAQKILQRKGKIVQQEKEMIENLPDNKTLKSVRELAKGITYTEPLPTGWKPPWHIRRMSKKDCDLIQKQWHIIVDGEEIPPPVKNFKDMRFPDPILKMLKTK
;
A
#
# COMPACT_ATOMS: atom_id res chain seq x y z
N MET A 1 -64.10 1.72 24.50
CA MET A 1 -62.66 1.42 24.52
C MET A 1 -62.46 0.60 23.27
N GLU A 2 -62.19 1.27 22.15
CA GLU A 2 -61.95 0.61 20.86
C GLU A 2 -60.47 0.20 20.86
N GLU A 3 -60.22 -1.09 21.04
CA GLU A 3 -58.93 -1.68 20.74
C GLU A 3 -58.90 -1.79 19.21
N GLU A 4 -58.22 -0.86 18.54
CA GLU A 4 -57.82 -1.02 17.15
C GLU A 4 -56.97 -2.29 17.07
N ASP A 5 -57.57 -3.39 16.64
CA ASP A 5 -56.89 -4.63 16.30
C ASP A 5 -55.75 -4.29 15.32
N ASP A 6 -54.52 -4.43 15.80
CA ASP A 6 -53.28 -4.27 15.04
C ASP A 6 -53.14 -5.40 14.00
N TYR A 7 -53.96 -5.32 12.96
CA TYR A 7 -54.02 -6.30 11.88
C TYR A 7 -52.76 -6.20 11.04
N GLU A 8 -51.76 -7.02 11.38
CA GLU A 8 -50.63 -7.28 10.50
C GLU A 8 -51.07 -8.20 9.35
N GLU A 9 -51.20 -7.62 8.15
CA GLU A 9 -51.56 -8.38 6.94
C GLU A 9 -50.57 -9.55 6.73
N TYR A 10 -51.10 -10.78 6.77
CA TYR A 10 -50.27 -11.99 6.67
C TYR A 10 -49.53 -12.04 5.34
N VAL A 11 -48.21 -11.85 5.39
CA VAL A 11 -47.32 -12.07 4.25
C VAL A 11 -46.82 -13.52 4.25
N PRO A 12 -47.14 -14.31 3.19
CA PRO A 12 -46.62 -15.67 3.04
C PRO A 12 -45.10 -15.75 3.23
N VAL A 13 -44.62 -16.80 3.90
CA VAL A 13 -43.19 -16.96 4.27
C VAL A 13 -42.26 -16.87 3.05
N ALA A 14 -42.69 -17.37 1.90
CA ALA A 14 -41.96 -17.25 0.64
C ALA A 14 -41.77 -15.77 0.20
N LYS A 15 -42.80 -14.94 0.36
CA LYS A 15 -42.75 -13.49 0.06
C LYS A 15 -41.88 -12.74 1.07
N ARG A 16 -41.94 -13.09 2.38
CA ARG A 16 -41.04 -12.51 3.40
C ARG A 16 -39.58 -12.78 3.10
N ARG A 17 -39.22 -14.04 2.81
CA ARG A 17 -37.84 -14.42 2.43
C ARG A 17 -37.38 -13.72 1.15
N ALA A 18 -38.26 -13.56 0.15
CA ALA A 18 -37.94 -12.84 -1.08
C ALA A 18 -37.71 -11.33 -0.84
N MET A 19 -38.55 -10.68 -0.01
CA MET A 19 -38.37 -9.27 0.35
C MET A 19 -37.11 -9.05 1.18
N GLU A 20 -36.81 -9.93 2.15
CA GLU A 20 -35.57 -9.87 2.91
C GLU A 20 -34.34 -10.07 2.02
N ALA A 21 -34.38 -11.04 1.10
CA ALA A 21 -33.31 -11.27 0.13
C ALA A 21 -33.10 -10.05 -0.79
N GLN A 22 -34.17 -9.44 -1.29
CA GLN A 22 -34.09 -8.20 -2.06
C GLN A 22 -33.52 -7.04 -1.23
N LYS A 23 -33.94 -6.90 0.03
CA LYS A 23 -33.44 -5.86 0.94
C LYS A 23 -31.96 -6.04 1.28
N ILE A 24 -31.51 -7.28 1.46
CA ILE A 24 -30.09 -7.63 1.65
C ILE A 24 -29.31 -7.33 0.37
N LEU A 25 -29.84 -7.67 -0.80
CA LEU A 25 -29.19 -7.42 -2.08
C LEU A 25 -29.05 -5.92 -2.35
N GLN A 26 -30.09 -5.12 -2.09
CA GLN A 26 -30.03 -3.67 -2.20
C GLN A 26 -29.03 -3.06 -1.22
N ARG A 27 -28.99 -3.52 0.04
CA ARG A 27 -28.01 -3.06 1.03
C ARG A 27 -26.58 -3.39 0.60
N LYS A 28 -26.34 -4.61 0.15
CA LYS A 28 -25.03 -5.03 -0.38
C LYS A 28 -24.62 -4.19 -1.58
N GLY A 29 -25.54 -3.93 -2.51
CA GLY A 29 -25.29 -3.06 -3.67
C GLY A 29 -24.85 -1.65 -3.27
N LYS A 30 -25.52 -1.05 -2.28
CA LYS A 30 -25.15 0.28 -1.75
C LYS A 30 -23.78 0.28 -1.06
N ILE A 31 -23.48 -0.75 -0.26
CA ILE A 31 -22.16 -0.87 0.39
C ILE A 31 -21.05 -0.99 -0.65
N VAL A 32 -21.23 -1.83 -1.67
CA VAL A 32 -20.25 -2.01 -2.74
C VAL A 32 -20.04 -0.72 -3.54
N GLN A 33 -21.10 0.06 -3.78
CA GLN A 33 -20.98 1.37 -4.43
C GLN A 33 -20.19 2.35 -3.55
N GLN A 34 -20.51 2.42 -2.26
CA GLN A 34 -19.79 3.28 -1.31
C GLN A 34 -18.33 2.88 -1.16
N GLU A 35 -18.01 1.58 -1.12
CA GLU A 35 -16.63 1.08 -1.07
C GLU A 35 -15.86 1.45 -2.35
N LYS A 36 -16.49 1.32 -3.53
CA LYS A 36 -15.89 1.74 -4.80
C LYS A 36 -15.61 3.23 -4.85
N GLU A 37 -16.58 4.05 -4.46
CA GLU A 37 -16.41 5.50 -4.38
C GLU A 37 -15.32 5.88 -3.37
N MET A 38 -15.21 5.17 -2.25
CA MET A 38 -14.15 5.40 -1.26
C MET A 38 -12.76 5.10 -1.84
N ILE A 39 -12.63 4.01 -2.60
CA ILE A 39 -11.36 3.61 -3.24
C ILE A 39 -10.99 4.57 -4.38
N GLU A 40 -11.94 4.94 -5.24
CA GLU A 40 -11.70 5.89 -6.34
C GLU A 40 -11.35 7.29 -5.84
N ASN A 41 -11.92 7.72 -4.71
CA ASN A 41 -11.59 8.99 -4.07
C ASN A 41 -10.37 8.91 -3.14
N LEU A 42 -9.77 7.73 -2.95
CA LEU A 42 -8.45 7.63 -2.35
C LEU A 42 -7.42 8.03 -3.42
N PRO A 43 -6.68 9.13 -3.24
CA PRO A 43 -5.59 9.42 -4.15
C PRO A 43 -4.53 8.33 -3.97
N ASP A 44 -4.09 7.72 -5.09
CA ASP A 44 -3.07 6.66 -5.15
C ASP A 44 -1.75 7.05 -4.45
N ASN A 45 -1.57 8.32 -4.12
CA ASN A 45 -0.33 8.91 -3.62
C ASN A 45 -0.51 9.62 -2.26
N LYS A 46 -1.31 9.10 -1.33
CA LYS A 46 -1.25 9.57 0.06
C LYS A 46 0.07 9.11 0.68
N THR A 47 1.09 9.95 0.53
CA THR A 47 2.30 9.92 1.33
C THR A 47 1.91 9.83 2.81
N LEU A 48 2.55 8.91 3.53
CA LEU A 48 2.38 8.76 4.98
C LEU A 48 2.87 10.04 5.67
N LYS A 49 1.98 11.02 5.83
CA LYS A 49 2.26 12.28 6.53
C LYS A 49 1.84 12.16 7.98
N SER A 50 2.65 12.67 8.89
CA SER A 50 2.29 12.71 10.31
C SER A 50 1.19 13.76 10.57
N VAL A 51 0.37 13.57 11.61
CA VAL A 51 -0.66 14.54 12.03
C VAL A 51 -0.05 15.93 12.29
N ARG A 52 1.18 15.97 12.83
CA ARG A 52 1.91 17.20 13.10
C ARG A 52 2.28 17.94 11.81
N GLU A 53 2.71 17.23 10.78
CA GLU A 53 3.03 17.82 9.47
C GLU A 53 1.79 18.36 8.78
N LEU A 54 0.67 17.61 8.85
CA LEU A 54 -0.62 18.05 8.29
C LEU A 54 -1.13 19.33 8.97
N ALA A 55 -1.12 19.37 10.31
CA ALA A 55 -1.58 20.53 11.07
C ALA A 55 -0.73 21.79 10.81
N LYS A 56 0.57 21.61 10.52
CA LYS A 56 1.49 22.70 10.21
C LYS A 56 1.62 23.02 8.72
N GLY A 57 0.92 22.28 7.85
CA GLY A 57 1.03 22.45 6.40
C GLY A 57 2.44 22.18 5.84
N ILE A 58 3.23 21.32 6.47
CA ILE A 58 4.61 21.06 6.05
C ILE A 58 4.61 20.15 4.81
N THR A 59 5.23 20.62 3.72
CA THR A 59 5.50 19.81 2.52
C THR A 59 7.00 19.73 2.30
N TYR A 60 7.56 18.53 2.39
CA TYR A 60 8.96 18.29 2.04
C TYR A 60 9.11 18.27 0.52
N THR A 61 9.86 19.22 -0.01
CA THR A 61 10.25 19.28 -1.42
C THR A 61 11.57 18.56 -1.68
N GLU A 62 12.44 18.50 -0.67
CA GLU A 62 13.78 17.94 -0.77
C GLU A 62 13.89 16.63 0.01
N PRO A 63 14.71 15.67 -0.47
CA PRO A 63 15.05 14.47 0.30
C PRO A 63 15.73 14.84 1.62
N LEU A 64 15.42 14.09 2.68
CA LEU A 64 16.11 14.25 3.96
C LEU A 64 17.61 13.93 3.80
N PRO A 65 18.51 14.72 4.42
CA PRO A 65 19.93 14.42 4.38
C PRO A 65 20.19 13.12 5.13
N THR A 66 20.69 12.11 4.42
CA THR A 66 21.07 10.82 5.03
C THR A 66 22.58 10.74 5.24
N GLY A 67 23.01 10.18 6.37
CA GLY A 67 24.42 9.91 6.65
C GLY A 67 24.93 8.60 6.03
N TRP A 68 24.04 7.82 5.43
CA TRP A 68 24.37 6.54 4.84
C TRP A 68 25.06 6.74 3.49
N LYS A 69 26.18 6.04 3.28
CA LYS A 69 26.91 6.04 2.00
C LYS A 69 27.28 4.61 1.65
N PRO A 70 27.06 4.14 0.43
CA PRO A 70 27.51 2.81 0.03
C PRO A 70 29.05 2.72 0.05
N PRO A 71 29.62 1.51 0.17
CA PRO A 71 31.05 1.29 0.02
C PRO A 71 31.62 1.88 -1.28
N TRP A 72 32.88 2.27 -1.23
CA TRP A 72 33.50 3.07 -2.28
C TRP A 72 33.51 2.38 -3.66
N HIS A 73 33.71 1.06 -3.69
CA HIS A 73 33.72 0.29 -4.95
C HIS A 73 32.36 0.25 -5.63
N ILE A 74 31.26 0.20 -4.86
CA ILE A 74 29.90 0.28 -5.40
C ILE A 74 29.62 1.69 -5.93
N ARG A 75 30.00 2.72 -5.17
CA ARG A 75 29.77 4.12 -5.57
C ARG A 75 30.49 4.51 -6.86
N ARG A 76 31.64 3.90 -7.16
CA ARG A 76 32.45 4.21 -8.36
C ARG A 76 32.12 3.31 -9.56
N MET A 77 31.13 2.42 -9.43
CA MET A 77 30.73 1.53 -10.52
C MET A 77 30.28 2.36 -11.73
N SER A 78 30.75 1.99 -12.92
CA SER A 78 30.35 2.70 -14.13
C SER A 78 28.89 2.35 -14.47
N LYS A 79 28.19 3.27 -15.13
CA LYS A 79 26.80 3.02 -15.56
C LYS A 79 26.69 1.78 -16.45
N LYS A 80 27.69 1.54 -17.32
CA LYS A 80 27.75 0.34 -18.17
C LYS A 80 27.79 -0.95 -17.34
N ASP A 81 28.58 -0.96 -16.27
CA ASP A 81 28.66 -2.11 -15.37
C ASP A 81 27.35 -2.30 -14.61
N CYS A 82 26.72 -1.21 -14.16
CA CYS A 82 25.40 -1.25 -13.52
C CYS A 82 24.36 -1.87 -14.47
N ASP A 83 24.30 -1.41 -15.72
CA ASP A 83 23.33 -1.86 -16.72
C ASP A 83 23.54 -3.34 -17.07
N LEU A 84 24.79 -3.79 -17.17
CA LEU A 84 25.13 -5.21 -17.36
C LEU A 84 24.58 -6.08 -16.23
N ILE A 85 24.74 -5.63 -14.98
CA ILE A 85 24.26 -6.36 -13.80
C ILE A 85 22.73 -6.38 -13.77
N GLN A 86 22.09 -5.24 -14.01
CA GLN A 86 20.63 -5.13 -14.06
C GLN A 86 20.06 -6.06 -15.13
N LYS A 87 20.66 -6.07 -16.33
CA LYS A 87 20.26 -6.99 -17.40
C LYS A 87 20.49 -8.45 -17.03
N GLN A 88 21.64 -8.78 -16.44
CA GLN A 88 21.96 -10.14 -16.02
C GLN A 88 20.97 -10.67 -14.98
N TRP A 89 20.47 -9.80 -14.10
CA TRP A 89 19.60 -10.16 -12.98
C TRP A 89 18.13 -9.81 -13.25
N HIS A 90 17.80 -9.40 -14.48
CA HIS A 90 16.46 -9.00 -14.92
C HIS A 90 15.81 -7.93 -14.02
N ILE A 91 16.61 -6.96 -13.56
CA ILE A 91 16.15 -5.82 -12.76
C ILE A 91 15.61 -4.77 -13.71
N ILE A 92 14.34 -4.42 -13.54
CA ILE A 92 13.70 -3.29 -14.23
C ILE A 92 13.78 -2.10 -13.27
N VAL A 93 14.29 -0.96 -13.75
CA VAL A 93 14.40 0.25 -12.95
C VAL A 93 13.77 1.41 -13.69
N ASP A 94 12.85 2.10 -13.01
CA ASP A 94 12.21 3.32 -13.47
C ASP A 94 12.49 4.45 -12.46
N GLY A 95 12.79 5.65 -12.97
CA GLY A 95 13.01 6.84 -12.16
C GLY A 95 14.33 7.56 -12.42
N GLU A 96 14.57 8.61 -11.64
CA GLU A 96 15.76 9.45 -11.69
C GLU A 96 16.74 9.05 -10.56
N GLU A 97 18.04 9.35 -10.73
CA GLU A 97 19.10 9.05 -9.74
C GLU A 97 19.16 7.58 -9.25
N ILE A 98 19.12 6.63 -10.19
CA ILE A 98 19.16 5.20 -9.90
C ILE A 98 20.46 4.80 -9.16
N PRO A 99 20.38 4.20 -7.97
CA PRO A 99 21.56 3.76 -7.24
C PRO A 99 22.23 2.54 -7.91
N PRO A 100 23.55 2.37 -7.77
CA PRO A 100 24.26 1.22 -8.31
C PRO A 100 23.81 -0.09 -7.64
N PRO A 101 23.69 -1.20 -8.40
CA PRO A 101 23.24 -2.48 -7.86
C PRO A 101 24.29 -3.10 -6.93
N VAL A 102 23.84 -3.61 -5.78
CA VAL A 102 24.69 -4.27 -4.78
C VAL A 102 24.52 -5.79 -4.88
N LYS A 103 25.60 -6.51 -5.21
CA LYS A 103 25.54 -7.98 -5.40
C LYS A 103 25.64 -8.78 -4.11
N ASN A 104 26.36 -8.26 -3.12
CA ASN A 104 26.72 -8.99 -1.90
C ASN A 104 26.17 -8.27 -0.66
N PHE A 105 25.66 -9.03 0.32
CA PHE A 105 25.17 -8.47 1.59
C PHE A 105 26.23 -7.67 2.38
N LYS A 106 27.50 -8.07 2.29
CA LYS A 106 28.62 -7.35 2.91
C LYS A 106 28.73 -5.91 2.40
N ASP A 107 28.40 -5.68 1.14
CA ASP A 107 28.51 -4.38 0.48
C ASP A 107 27.29 -3.48 0.74
N MET A 108 26.27 -3.98 1.44
CA MET A 108 25.09 -3.21 1.85
C MET A 108 25.31 -2.41 3.15
N ARG A 109 26.49 -2.54 3.78
CA ARG A 109 26.89 -1.81 4.99
C ARG A 109 25.99 -2.11 6.20
N PHE A 110 25.48 -3.33 6.31
CA PHE A 110 24.77 -3.79 7.50
C PHE A 110 25.71 -3.97 8.70
N PRO A 111 25.20 -3.80 9.93
CA PRO A 111 25.90 -4.20 11.14
C PRO A 111 26.36 -5.67 11.12
N ASP A 112 27.52 -5.94 11.73
CA ASP A 112 28.09 -7.29 11.81
C ASP A 112 27.13 -8.37 12.36
N PRO A 113 26.27 -8.09 13.37
CA PRO A 113 25.30 -9.09 13.83
C PRO A 113 24.34 -9.55 12.72
N ILE A 114 23.87 -8.62 11.87
CA ILE A 114 22.97 -8.93 10.76
C ILE A 114 23.72 -9.73 9.70
N LEU A 115 24.97 -9.37 9.38
CA LEU A 115 25.79 -10.11 8.43
C LEU A 115 26.08 -11.55 8.90
N LYS A 116 26.29 -11.75 10.21
CA LYS A 116 26.47 -13.08 10.80
C LYS A 116 25.20 -13.92 10.68
N MET A 117 24.04 -13.34 10.99
CA MET A 117 22.75 -14.01 10.84
C MET A 117 22.47 -14.38 9.38
N LEU A 118 22.65 -13.45 8.43
CA LEU A 118 22.45 -13.72 7.00
C LEU A 118 23.40 -14.77 6.42
N LYS A 119 24.58 -14.96 7.02
CA LYS A 119 25.55 -15.98 6.62
C LYS A 119 25.23 -17.36 7.19
N THR A 120 24.48 -17.42 8.30
CA THR A 120 24.09 -18.65 8.95
C THR A 120 22.85 -19.18 8.22
N LYS A 121 23.05 -20.12 7.31
CA LYS A 121 21.97 -20.85 6.62
C LYS A 121 21.33 -21.87 7.54
#